data_AF-A0A2G5EIZ1-F1
#
_entry.id   AF-A0A2G5EIZ1-F1
#
_cell.length_a   1.000
_cell.length_b   1.000
_cell.length_c   1.000
_cell.angle_alpha   90.00
_cell.angle_beta   90.00
_cell.angle_gamma   90.00
#
_symmetry.space_group_name_H-M   'P 1'
#
loop_
_entity.id
_entity.type
_entity.pdbx_description
1 polymer ?
#
loop_
_entity_poly.entity_id
_entity_poly.type
_entity_poly.pdbx_seq_one_letter_code
_entity_poly.pdbx_strand_id
1 'polypeptide(L)'
;MPNNKKRNKNKKRKRNEREERQQPTIHPRNKYSEKPPDFHLLASLYPCFEQFVFYTRDGRAKIDWTDFNATRELTRVLLQHDHGVKWWIPDGQLCPTVPNRSNYIHWIEDLLSSDIIANAKTTGEKVRGFDIGTGANCIYPLLGASLLGWSFVGSDVTDVALEWAGKNVNNNPHISDLIEIRKASNAQKTSKEDVDNQLLSDENKPSSGGSTKEEAESVASKLEVVASELKKDESGQPVLLGVVKNGEHFDFCMCNPPFFETMEEAGLNPRTACGGTPEEMVCPGGEMAFIMRIIDDSVALKQSFRWYTSMVGRKANLKGLVSKLWEAGVSIVKTTEFVQGETCRWGLAWSFLPLTKKLLTSHVTEKRNLSFMLEGIQRQFSAIHVLKSVESHFLASGASCKSNPSLFAVDSISLGHSIN
;
A
#
# COMPACT_ATOMS: atom_id res chain seq x y z
N MET A 1 26.33 44.72 25.48
CA MET A 1 25.29 43.66 25.62
C MET A 1 24.16 43.83 24.59
N PRO A 2 24.31 43.38 23.32
CA PRO A 2 23.13 43.26 22.44
C PRO A 2 23.18 41.95 21.63
N ASN A 3 22.95 40.78 22.24
CA ASN A 3 22.97 39.52 21.49
C ASN A 3 21.81 38.54 21.76
N ASN A 4 20.86 38.89 22.64
CA ASN A 4 19.72 38.00 22.94
C ASN A 4 18.45 38.27 22.11
N LYS A 5 18.27 39.45 21.49
CA LYS A 5 17.06 39.74 20.69
C LYS A 5 17.10 39.14 19.27
N LYS A 6 18.28 39.00 18.64
CA LYS A 6 18.41 38.39 17.29
C LYS A 6 18.28 36.87 17.31
N ARG A 7 18.76 36.20 18.37
CA ARG A 7 18.65 34.73 18.55
C ARG A 7 17.19 34.26 18.71
N ASN A 8 16.35 35.05 19.39
CA ASN A 8 14.93 34.74 19.54
C ASN A 8 14.10 34.99 18.27
N LYS A 9 14.44 36.00 17.45
CA LYS A 9 13.78 36.21 16.14
C LYS A 9 14.11 35.09 15.14
N ASN A 10 15.34 34.57 15.13
CA ASN A 10 15.71 33.46 14.24
C ASN A 10 15.12 32.10 14.68
N LYS A 11 14.92 31.85 15.99
CA LYS A 11 14.16 30.68 16.46
C LYS A 11 12.67 30.79 16.13
N LYS A 12 12.09 32.00 16.15
CA LYS A 12 10.67 32.23 15.76
C LYS A 12 10.46 32.11 14.24
N ARG A 13 11.39 32.62 13.41
CA ARG A 13 11.36 32.46 11.94
C ARG A 13 11.58 31.01 11.50
N LYS A 14 12.56 30.29 12.08
CA LYS A 14 12.74 28.84 11.80
C LYS A 14 11.58 27.96 12.25
N ARG A 15 10.71 28.44 13.14
CA ARG A 15 9.48 27.73 13.56
C ARG A 15 8.30 28.01 12.62
N ASN A 16 8.31 29.14 11.91
CA ASN A 16 7.29 29.52 10.92
C ASN A 16 7.65 29.12 9.48
N GLU A 17 8.91 28.70 9.21
CA GLU A 17 9.36 28.18 7.91
C GLU A 17 9.38 26.64 7.84
N ARG A 18 9.01 25.94 8.92
CA ARG A 18 8.35 24.65 8.73
C ARG A 18 7.02 25.00 8.09
N GLU A 19 6.89 24.73 6.79
CA GLU A 19 5.63 24.73 6.04
C GLU A 19 4.46 24.51 7.00
N GLU A 20 3.42 25.32 6.91
CA GLU A 20 2.10 24.98 7.43
C GLU A 20 1.72 23.62 6.82
N ARG A 21 2.20 22.53 7.42
CA ARG A 21 1.72 21.20 7.15
C ARG A 21 0.31 21.24 7.70
N GLN A 22 -0.63 21.53 6.80
CA GLN A 22 -2.05 21.37 7.06
C GLN A 22 -2.22 20.02 7.77
N GLN A 23 -2.96 20.01 8.88
CA GLN A 23 -3.18 18.76 9.60
C GLN A 23 -3.74 17.75 8.61
N PRO A 24 -3.27 16.49 8.64
CA PRO A 24 -3.79 15.50 7.70
C PRO A 24 -5.29 15.35 7.93
N THR A 25 -6.06 15.49 6.85
CA THR A 25 -7.52 15.43 6.83
C THR A 25 -7.97 14.24 5.99
N ILE A 26 -9.27 13.95 6.03
CA ILE A 26 -9.89 13.01 5.09
C ILE A 26 -9.53 13.43 3.66
N HIS A 27 -9.26 12.47 2.79
CA HIS A 27 -8.83 12.73 1.42
C HIS A 27 -9.84 13.66 0.69
N PRO A 28 -9.42 14.70 -0.05
CA PRO A 28 -10.35 15.70 -0.60
C PRO A 28 -11.46 15.12 -1.48
N ARG A 29 -11.14 14.12 -2.31
CA ARG A 29 -12.12 13.41 -3.18
C ARG A 29 -13.03 12.41 -2.45
N ASN A 30 -12.79 12.16 -1.17
CA ASN A 30 -13.66 11.32 -0.36
C ASN A 30 -14.97 12.05 -0.11
N LYS A 31 -16.11 11.39 -0.35
CA LYS A 31 -17.45 11.97 -0.16
C LYS A 31 -17.69 12.54 1.25
N TYR A 32 -16.97 12.02 2.24
CA TYR A 32 -17.09 12.43 3.64
C TYR A 32 -16.07 13.49 4.08
N SER A 33 -15.29 14.06 3.15
CA SER A 33 -14.24 15.04 3.46
C SER A 33 -14.80 16.35 4.00
N GLU A 34 -15.84 16.88 3.35
CA GLU A 34 -16.50 18.12 3.74
C GLU A 34 -17.70 17.90 4.66
N LYS A 35 -18.46 16.82 4.43
CA LYS A 35 -19.70 16.52 5.15
C LYS A 35 -19.63 15.12 5.76
N PRO A 36 -19.52 14.99 7.10
CA PRO A 36 -19.62 13.69 7.73
C PRO A 36 -21.02 13.09 7.51
N PRO A 37 -21.18 11.77 7.66
CA PRO A 37 -22.50 11.14 7.60
C PRO A 37 -23.53 11.80 8.53
N ASP A 38 -24.69 12.16 7.97
CA ASP A 38 -25.80 12.71 8.73
C ASP A 38 -26.66 11.57 9.29
N PHE A 39 -26.37 11.17 10.54
CA PHE A 39 -27.10 10.07 11.19
C PHE A 39 -28.58 10.36 11.41
N HIS A 40 -28.98 11.62 11.54
CA HIS A 40 -30.40 11.97 11.67
C HIS A 40 -31.13 11.72 10.35
N LEU A 41 -30.57 12.21 9.23
CA LEU A 41 -31.10 11.94 7.90
C LEU A 41 -31.14 10.43 7.61
N LEU A 42 -30.03 9.72 7.84
CA LEU A 42 -29.96 8.29 7.59
C LEU A 42 -30.98 7.51 8.43
N ALA A 43 -31.17 7.85 9.72
CA ALA A 43 -32.19 7.22 10.55
C ALA A 43 -33.60 7.40 9.98
N SER A 44 -33.93 8.62 9.50
CA SER A 44 -35.25 8.88 8.89
C SER A 44 -35.50 8.14 7.58
N LEU A 45 -34.44 7.78 6.85
CA LEU A 45 -34.53 7.06 5.57
C LEU A 45 -34.48 5.54 5.75
N TYR A 46 -33.84 5.05 6.81
CA TYR A 46 -33.58 3.63 7.02
C TYR A 46 -34.02 3.21 8.44
N PRO A 47 -35.28 2.71 8.61
CA PRO A 47 -35.81 2.30 9.92
C PRO A 47 -34.96 1.24 10.63
N CYS A 48 -34.31 0.36 9.88
CA CYS A 48 -33.37 -0.63 10.41
C CYS A 48 -32.11 -0.02 11.04
N PHE A 49 -31.74 1.20 10.65
CA PHE A 49 -30.65 1.97 11.27
C PHE A 49 -31.14 2.89 12.39
N GLU A 50 -32.37 3.39 12.32
CA GLU A 50 -32.98 4.25 13.33
C GLU A 50 -32.87 3.68 14.75
N GLN A 51 -33.09 2.38 14.91
CA GLN A 51 -33.01 1.69 16.21
C GLN A 51 -31.64 1.80 16.91
N PHE A 52 -30.57 2.10 16.16
CA PHE A 52 -29.21 2.25 16.69
C PHE A 52 -28.84 3.72 16.96
N VAL A 53 -29.69 4.67 16.58
CA VAL A 53 -29.42 6.10 16.69
C VAL A 53 -30.05 6.66 17.96
N PHE A 54 -29.23 7.33 18.78
CA PHE A 54 -29.68 8.10 19.93
C PHE A 54 -29.27 9.55 19.81
N TYR A 55 -29.97 10.43 20.53
CA TYR A 55 -29.75 11.87 20.50
C TYR A 55 -29.11 12.34 21.79
N THR A 56 -28.02 13.11 21.68
CA THR A 56 -27.42 13.78 22.82
C THR A 56 -28.26 14.99 23.25
N ARG A 57 -27.98 15.56 24.44
CA ARG A 57 -28.75 16.69 25.01
C ARG A 57 -28.77 17.94 24.10
N ASP A 58 -27.78 18.09 23.24
CA ASP A 58 -27.65 19.15 22.24
C ASP A 58 -28.29 18.78 20.88
N GLY A 59 -29.06 17.69 20.81
CA GLY A 59 -29.82 17.28 19.63
C GLY A 59 -29.00 16.57 18.55
N ARG A 60 -27.72 16.26 18.80
CA ARG A 60 -26.89 15.54 17.80
C ARG A 60 -27.18 14.04 17.82
N ALA A 61 -27.47 13.50 16.64
CA ALA A 61 -27.59 12.07 16.42
C ALA A 61 -26.23 11.37 16.56
N LYS A 62 -26.20 10.25 17.28
CA LYS A 62 -25.02 9.40 17.51
C LYS A 62 -25.41 7.93 17.50
N ILE A 63 -24.41 7.06 17.33
CA ILE A 63 -24.53 5.62 17.53
C ILE A 63 -23.58 5.18 18.65
N ASP A 64 -23.82 3.99 19.19
CA ASP A 64 -22.86 3.31 20.05
C ASP A 64 -21.78 2.65 19.18
N TRP A 65 -20.56 3.18 19.23
CA TRP A 65 -19.43 2.66 18.48
C TRP A 65 -18.91 1.31 19.01
N THR A 66 -19.34 0.90 20.21
CA THR A 66 -19.01 -0.39 20.81
C THR A 66 -19.97 -1.51 20.42
N ASP A 67 -21.15 -1.15 19.88
CA ASP A 67 -22.11 -2.11 19.34
C ASP A 67 -21.75 -2.52 17.90
N PHE A 68 -21.45 -3.81 17.73
CA PHE A 68 -21.16 -4.40 16.43
C PHE A 68 -22.34 -4.27 15.46
N ASN A 69 -23.58 -4.39 15.92
CA ASN A 69 -24.75 -4.29 15.06
C ASN A 69 -24.98 -2.86 14.58
N ALA A 70 -24.80 -1.87 15.47
CA ALA A 70 -24.87 -0.46 15.11
C ALA A 70 -23.83 -0.08 14.05
N THR A 71 -22.59 -0.54 14.22
CA THR A 71 -21.50 -0.26 13.28
C THR A 71 -21.66 -1.00 11.95
N ARG A 72 -22.08 -2.27 11.97
CA ARG A 72 -22.43 -3.05 10.76
C ARG A 72 -23.56 -2.40 9.97
N GLU A 73 -24.60 -1.97 10.65
CA GLU A 73 -25.76 -1.34 10.01
C GLU A 73 -25.43 0.04 9.44
N LEU A 74 -24.64 0.84 10.16
CA LEU A 74 -24.10 2.09 9.62
C LEU A 74 -23.31 1.84 8.33
N THR A 75 -22.39 0.87 8.33
CA THR A 75 -21.59 0.55 7.15
C THR A 75 -22.47 0.10 5.98
N ARG A 76 -23.46 -0.75 6.23
CA ARG A 76 -24.44 -1.17 5.22
C ARG A 76 -25.18 0.01 4.61
N VAL A 77 -25.72 0.89 5.46
CA VAL A 77 -26.48 2.06 5.03
C VAL A 77 -25.61 3.03 4.24
N LEU A 78 -24.37 3.28 4.66
CA LEU A 78 -23.45 4.14 3.91
C LEU A 78 -23.13 3.56 2.53
N LEU A 79 -22.81 2.27 2.45
CA LEU A 79 -22.55 1.61 1.17
C LEU A 79 -23.75 1.66 0.22
N GLN A 80 -24.95 1.41 0.75
CA GLN A 80 -26.17 1.46 -0.04
C GLN A 80 -26.51 2.90 -0.48
N HIS A 81 -26.54 3.84 0.46
CA HIS A 81 -26.99 5.21 0.23
C HIS A 81 -26.01 6.00 -0.64
N ASP A 82 -24.71 5.88 -0.36
CA ASP A 82 -23.72 6.75 -0.97
C ASP A 82 -23.00 6.16 -2.17
N HIS A 83 -22.93 4.83 -2.24
CA HIS A 83 -22.13 4.10 -3.24
C HIS A 83 -22.98 3.11 -4.06
N GLY A 84 -24.28 2.97 -3.77
CA GLY A 84 -25.16 2.04 -4.49
C GLY A 84 -24.81 0.57 -4.29
N VAL A 85 -24.01 0.25 -3.26
CA VAL A 85 -23.52 -1.11 -2.98
C VAL A 85 -24.41 -1.80 -1.93
N LYS A 86 -25.01 -2.92 -2.31
CA LYS A 86 -25.69 -3.85 -1.39
C LYS A 86 -24.65 -4.72 -0.69
N TRP A 87 -24.61 -4.68 0.64
CA TRP A 87 -23.51 -5.26 1.38
C TRP A 87 -23.98 -5.87 2.70
N TRP A 88 -23.38 -6.99 3.11
CA TRP A 88 -23.56 -7.57 4.43
C TRP A 88 -22.38 -8.44 4.85
N ILE A 89 -22.17 -8.62 6.16
CA ILE A 89 -21.22 -9.57 6.73
C ILE A 89 -21.87 -10.37 7.86
N PRO A 90 -21.45 -11.64 8.07
CA PRO A 90 -21.93 -12.44 9.18
C PRO A 90 -21.34 -11.92 10.50
N ASP A 91 -21.88 -12.42 11.61
CA ASP A 91 -21.40 -12.05 12.94
C ASP A 91 -19.93 -12.46 13.14
N GLY A 92 -19.21 -11.68 13.93
CA GLY A 92 -17.82 -11.94 14.29
C GLY A 92 -16.77 -11.51 13.25
N GLN A 93 -17.15 -11.18 12.02
CA GLN A 93 -16.22 -10.66 11.00
C GLN A 93 -15.84 -9.21 11.22
N LEU A 94 -14.71 -8.77 10.67
CA LEU A 94 -14.27 -7.38 10.79
C LEU A 94 -15.20 -6.44 10.00
N CYS A 95 -15.87 -5.53 10.72
CA CYS A 95 -16.71 -4.50 10.11
C CYS A 95 -15.87 -3.29 9.66
N PRO A 96 -15.80 -2.96 8.35
CA PRO A 96 -14.98 -1.86 7.87
C PRO A 96 -15.65 -0.50 8.10
N THR A 97 -14.83 0.55 8.29
CA THR A 97 -15.31 1.94 8.31
C THR A 97 -15.19 2.57 6.92
N VAL A 98 -16.31 2.78 6.23
CA VAL A 98 -16.35 3.25 4.83
C VAL A 98 -15.45 4.47 4.56
N PRO A 99 -15.46 5.54 5.37
CA PRO A 99 -14.65 6.73 5.06
C PRO A 99 -13.14 6.45 5.06
N ASN A 100 -12.63 5.67 6.02
CA ASN A 100 -11.20 5.30 6.04
C ASN A 100 -10.82 4.43 4.85
N ARG A 101 -11.67 3.46 4.48
CA ARG A 101 -11.40 2.59 3.32
C ARG A 101 -11.39 3.39 2.01
N SER A 102 -12.29 4.37 1.88
CA SER A 102 -12.31 5.29 0.73
C SER A 102 -11.06 6.19 0.66
N ASN A 103 -10.48 6.62 1.80
CA ASN A 103 -9.20 7.37 1.79
C ASN A 103 -8.09 6.59 1.10
N TYR A 104 -8.02 5.28 1.33
CA TYR A 104 -7.01 4.43 0.71
C TYR A 104 -7.23 4.31 -0.80
N ILE A 105 -8.48 4.09 -1.24
CA ILE A 105 -8.84 4.05 -2.68
C ILE A 105 -8.40 5.34 -3.39
N HIS A 106 -8.72 6.51 -2.83
CA HIS A 106 -8.35 7.78 -3.46
C HIS A 106 -6.85 8.07 -3.42
N TRP A 107 -6.12 7.58 -2.42
CA TRP A 107 -4.67 7.68 -2.44
C TRP A 107 -4.04 6.82 -3.53
N ILE A 108 -4.57 5.62 -3.78
CA ILE A 108 -4.14 4.80 -4.93
C ILE A 108 -4.46 5.52 -6.24
N GLU A 109 -5.63 6.18 -6.33
CA GLU A 109 -6.00 7.00 -7.49
C GLU A 109 -4.98 8.13 -7.74
N ASP A 110 -4.48 8.80 -6.70
CA ASP A 110 -3.39 9.78 -6.80
C ASP A 110 -2.09 9.14 -7.30
N LEU A 111 -1.71 7.98 -6.75
CA LEU A 111 -0.49 7.27 -7.16
C LEU A 111 -0.54 6.89 -8.65
N LEU A 112 -1.68 6.40 -9.12
CA LEU A 112 -1.89 6.00 -10.51
C LEU A 112 -1.97 7.19 -11.46
N SER A 113 -2.49 8.32 -11.01
CA SER A 113 -2.60 9.56 -11.80
C SER A 113 -1.30 10.38 -11.81
N SER A 114 -0.32 10.01 -10.99
CA SER A 114 0.94 10.74 -10.87
C SER A 114 1.93 10.41 -11.99
N ASP A 115 2.74 11.39 -12.39
CA ASP A 115 3.84 11.20 -13.35
C ASP A 115 5.07 10.48 -12.75
N ILE A 116 4.95 9.92 -11.54
CA ILE A 116 6.06 9.31 -10.80
C ILE A 116 6.60 8.09 -11.56
N ILE A 117 5.71 7.30 -12.15
CA ILE A 117 6.04 6.13 -12.97
C ILE A 117 5.43 6.34 -14.35
N ALA A 118 6.15 5.94 -15.40
CA ALA A 118 5.64 6.06 -16.76
C ALA A 118 4.28 5.38 -16.90
N ASN A 119 3.30 6.10 -17.44
CA ASN A 119 1.99 5.52 -17.71
C ASN A 119 2.07 4.69 -18.98
N ALA A 120 2.21 3.38 -18.82
CA ALA A 120 2.27 2.44 -19.94
C ALA A 120 0.90 2.12 -20.53
N LYS A 121 -0.20 2.56 -19.88
CA LYS A 121 -1.56 2.23 -20.33
C LYS A 121 -1.98 3.04 -21.54
N THR A 122 -2.60 2.36 -22.49
CA THR A 122 -3.29 3.01 -23.60
C THR A 122 -4.61 3.62 -23.14
N THR A 123 -5.05 4.67 -23.83
CA THR A 123 -6.31 5.37 -23.52
C THR A 123 -7.49 4.40 -23.59
N GLY A 124 -8.13 4.10 -22.46
CA GLY A 124 -9.29 3.22 -22.36
C GLY A 124 -9.09 1.90 -21.62
N GLU A 125 -7.86 1.54 -21.22
CA GLU A 125 -7.61 0.38 -20.38
C GLU A 125 -8.11 0.60 -18.95
N LYS A 126 -9.05 -0.24 -18.49
CA LYS A 126 -9.55 -0.22 -17.11
C LYS A 126 -8.45 -0.56 -16.12
N VAL A 127 -8.40 0.18 -15.01
CA VAL A 127 -7.48 -0.10 -13.90
C VAL A 127 -7.80 -1.47 -13.31
N ARG A 128 -6.76 -2.26 -13.01
CA ARG A 128 -6.86 -3.59 -12.41
C ARG A 128 -6.05 -3.66 -11.12
N GLY A 129 -6.74 -3.80 -10.00
CA GLY A 129 -6.17 -3.93 -8.67
C GLY A 129 -6.14 -5.38 -8.15
N PHE A 130 -5.34 -5.61 -7.14
CA PHE A 130 -5.33 -6.85 -6.36
C PHE A 130 -5.49 -6.52 -4.87
N ASP A 131 -6.49 -7.11 -4.21
CA ASP A 131 -6.74 -6.93 -2.79
C ASP A 131 -6.29 -8.16 -2.01
N ILE A 132 -5.36 -7.96 -1.08
CA ILE A 132 -4.75 -9.00 -0.25
C ILE A 132 -5.49 -9.08 1.08
N GLY A 133 -6.16 -10.20 1.34
CA GLY A 133 -7.01 -10.36 2.52
C GLY A 133 -8.28 -9.52 2.39
N THR A 134 -9.07 -9.80 1.35
CA THR A 134 -10.28 -9.02 1.03
C THR A 134 -11.35 -9.14 2.11
N GLY A 135 -11.28 -10.19 2.95
CA GLY A 135 -12.19 -10.45 4.05
C GLY A 135 -13.62 -10.74 3.59
N ALA A 136 -14.48 -11.14 4.52
CA ALA A 136 -15.91 -11.32 4.24
C ALA A 136 -16.57 -10.03 3.71
N ASN A 137 -16.02 -8.87 4.06
CA ASN A 137 -16.55 -7.58 3.68
C ASN A 137 -16.25 -7.18 2.22
N CYS A 138 -15.15 -7.64 1.60
CA CYS A 138 -14.75 -7.28 0.23
C CYS A 138 -14.81 -5.75 -0.04
N ILE A 139 -14.48 -4.93 0.95
CA ILE A 139 -14.80 -3.51 0.94
C ILE A 139 -14.03 -2.74 -0.14
N TYR A 140 -12.76 -3.09 -0.39
CA TYR A 140 -11.94 -2.36 -1.34
C TYR A 140 -12.32 -2.65 -2.79
N PRO A 141 -12.51 -3.92 -3.22
CA PRO A 141 -13.01 -4.20 -4.56
C PRO A 141 -14.36 -3.54 -4.83
N LEU A 142 -15.30 -3.61 -3.89
CA LEU A 142 -16.63 -3.00 -4.04
C LEU A 142 -16.56 -1.48 -4.17
N LEU A 143 -15.79 -0.81 -3.31
CA LEU A 143 -15.63 0.65 -3.37
C LEU A 143 -14.89 1.08 -4.64
N GLY A 144 -13.78 0.44 -5.00
CA GLY A 144 -13.03 0.81 -6.19
C GLY A 144 -13.81 0.57 -7.49
N ALA A 145 -14.59 -0.50 -7.56
CA ALA A 145 -15.48 -0.77 -8.69
C ALA A 145 -16.63 0.25 -8.77
N SER A 146 -17.30 0.54 -7.64
CA SER A 146 -18.41 1.51 -7.61
C SER A 146 -17.96 2.95 -7.89
N LEU A 147 -16.86 3.40 -7.26
CA LEU A 147 -16.39 4.78 -7.36
C LEU A 147 -15.69 5.08 -8.68
N LEU A 148 -14.85 4.15 -9.15
CA LEU A 148 -13.86 4.42 -10.21
C LEU A 148 -13.92 3.42 -11.37
N GLY A 149 -14.85 2.45 -11.34
CA GLY A 149 -14.98 1.43 -12.39
C GLY A 149 -13.77 0.49 -12.51
N TRP A 150 -12.98 0.38 -11.44
CA TRP A 150 -11.80 -0.48 -11.39
C TRP A 150 -12.20 -1.95 -11.34
N SER A 151 -11.38 -2.79 -11.97
CA SER A 151 -11.47 -4.25 -11.82
C SER A 151 -10.53 -4.74 -10.71
N PHE A 152 -10.87 -5.84 -10.07
CA PHE A 152 -10.15 -6.38 -8.93
C PHE A 152 -10.05 -7.90 -8.97
N VAL A 153 -8.94 -8.40 -8.42
CA VAL A 153 -8.89 -9.74 -7.82
C VAL A 153 -8.83 -9.56 -6.31
N GLY A 154 -9.86 -10.01 -5.59
CA GLY A 154 -9.89 -10.07 -4.13
C GLY A 154 -9.49 -11.45 -3.65
N SER A 155 -8.43 -11.54 -2.85
CA SER A 155 -7.93 -12.81 -2.33
C SER A 155 -8.11 -12.95 -0.83
N ASP A 156 -8.37 -14.16 -0.37
CA ASP A 156 -8.40 -14.49 1.06
C ASP A 156 -8.02 -15.96 1.30
N VAL A 157 -7.65 -16.29 2.53
CA VAL A 157 -7.25 -17.65 2.94
C VAL A 157 -8.39 -18.42 3.60
N THR A 158 -9.41 -17.72 4.11
CA THR A 158 -10.52 -18.34 4.84
C THR A 158 -11.74 -18.58 3.95
N ASP A 159 -12.35 -19.76 4.06
CA ASP A 159 -13.54 -20.10 3.27
C ASP A 159 -14.73 -19.18 3.58
N VAL A 160 -14.88 -18.77 4.84
CA VAL A 160 -15.93 -17.83 5.28
C VAL A 160 -15.76 -16.47 4.61
N ALA A 161 -14.54 -15.92 4.56
CA ALA A 161 -14.29 -14.66 3.88
C ALA A 161 -14.61 -14.75 2.39
N LEU A 162 -14.14 -15.81 1.71
CA LEU A 162 -14.37 -16.01 0.28
C LEU A 162 -15.84 -16.16 -0.06
N GLU A 163 -16.59 -16.94 0.73
CA GLU A 163 -18.02 -17.13 0.55
C GLU A 163 -18.80 -15.81 0.66
N TRP A 164 -18.53 -15.03 1.71
CA TRP A 164 -19.23 -13.77 1.94
C TRP A 164 -18.78 -12.64 1.02
N ALA A 165 -17.50 -12.60 0.65
CA ALA A 165 -17.01 -11.72 -0.40
C ALA A 165 -17.74 -12.03 -1.72
N GLY A 166 -17.84 -13.30 -2.11
CA GLY A 166 -18.59 -13.74 -3.29
C GLY A 166 -20.07 -13.34 -3.23
N LYS A 167 -20.73 -13.52 -2.09
CA LYS A 167 -22.11 -13.05 -1.88
C LYS A 167 -22.24 -11.53 -2.06
N ASN A 168 -21.33 -10.76 -1.49
CA ASN A 168 -21.34 -9.30 -1.62
C ASN A 168 -21.11 -8.85 -3.07
N VAL A 169 -20.21 -9.49 -3.81
CA VAL A 169 -20.02 -9.23 -5.25
C VAL A 169 -21.29 -9.57 -6.04
N ASN A 170 -21.85 -10.76 -5.84
CA ASN A 170 -23.02 -11.24 -6.58
C ASN A 170 -24.31 -10.43 -6.31
N ASN A 171 -24.41 -9.81 -5.13
CA ASN A 171 -25.53 -8.91 -4.80
C ASN A 171 -25.49 -7.57 -5.55
N ASN A 172 -24.41 -7.28 -6.27
CA ASN A 172 -24.19 -6.03 -7.01
C ASN A 172 -23.92 -6.29 -8.50
N PRO A 173 -24.94 -6.69 -9.29
CA PRO A 173 -24.77 -7.12 -10.68
C PRO A 173 -24.22 -6.04 -11.63
N HIS A 174 -24.27 -4.77 -11.24
CA HIS A 174 -23.72 -3.66 -12.02
C HIS A 174 -22.19 -3.56 -11.94
N ILE A 175 -21.55 -4.24 -10.98
CA ILE A 175 -20.10 -4.26 -10.78
C ILE A 175 -19.53 -5.68 -10.58
N SER A 176 -20.37 -6.72 -10.57
CA SER A 176 -19.94 -8.10 -10.29
C SER A 176 -18.85 -8.59 -11.26
N ASP A 177 -18.98 -8.25 -12.54
CA ASP A 177 -18.04 -8.66 -13.59
C ASP A 177 -16.66 -7.97 -13.47
N LEU A 178 -16.55 -6.97 -12.59
CA LEU A 178 -15.29 -6.29 -12.31
C LEU A 178 -14.50 -6.99 -11.20
N ILE A 179 -15.09 -7.91 -10.43
CA ILE A 179 -14.47 -8.43 -9.21
C ILE A 179 -14.39 -9.96 -9.25
N GLU A 180 -13.17 -10.49 -9.30
CA GLU A 180 -12.87 -11.91 -9.14
C GLU A 180 -12.51 -12.20 -7.67
N ILE A 181 -13.10 -13.23 -7.06
CA ILE A 181 -12.71 -13.72 -5.73
C ILE A 181 -11.83 -14.96 -5.88
N ARG A 182 -10.67 -14.98 -5.20
CA ARG A 182 -9.66 -16.04 -5.35
C ARG A 182 -9.19 -16.57 -4.00
N LYS A 183 -9.20 -17.90 -3.84
CA LYS A 183 -8.61 -18.54 -2.66
C LYS A 183 -7.09 -18.47 -2.72
N ALA A 184 -6.46 -17.85 -1.73
CA ALA A 184 -5.03 -17.98 -1.50
C ALA A 184 -4.77 -19.33 -0.82
N SER A 185 -3.93 -20.15 -1.44
CA SER A 185 -3.57 -21.45 -0.88
C SER A 185 -2.63 -21.25 0.31
N ASN A 186 -3.08 -21.63 1.51
CA ASN A 186 -2.15 -22.03 2.55
C ASN A 186 -1.52 -23.35 2.08
N ALA A 187 -0.20 -23.43 1.95
CA ALA A 187 0.49 -24.68 1.62
C ALA A 187 0.48 -25.66 2.82
N GLN A 188 -0.70 -25.97 3.36
CA GLN A 188 -0.96 -27.05 4.29
C GLN A 188 -2.30 -27.73 3.98
N LYS A 189 -2.24 -28.71 3.07
CA LYS A 189 -2.88 -30.04 3.15
C LYS A 189 -2.60 -30.78 1.84
N THR A 190 -1.35 -31.22 1.63
CA THR A 190 -1.17 -32.56 1.06
C THR A 190 -1.33 -33.52 2.22
N SER A 191 -2.57 -33.86 2.58
CA SER A 191 -2.81 -35.10 3.30
C SER A 191 -2.26 -36.21 2.42
N LYS A 192 -1.23 -36.88 2.92
CA LYS A 192 -0.79 -38.19 2.44
C LYS A 192 -1.87 -39.21 2.80
N GLU A 193 -3.04 -39.12 2.18
CA GLU A 193 -4.12 -40.09 2.29
C GLU A 193 -4.82 -40.06 0.94
N ASP A 194 -4.19 -40.67 -0.08
CA ASP A 194 -4.83 -41.15 -1.32
C ASP A 194 -3.87 -41.99 -2.20
N VAL A 195 -2.74 -42.50 -1.66
CA VAL A 195 -1.79 -43.35 -2.41
C VAL A 195 -1.81 -44.82 -1.94
N ASP A 196 -2.72 -45.20 -1.04
CA ASP A 196 -2.81 -46.59 -0.59
C ASP A 196 -4.25 -47.10 -0.66
N ASN A 197 -4.80 -47.13 -1.88
CA ASN A 197 -5.92 -48.03 -2.19
C ASN A 197 -6.10 -48.21 -3.71
N GLN A 198 -5.07 -48.69 -4.40
CA GLN A 198 -5.25 -49.40 -5.68
C GLN A 198 -3.99 -50.16 -6.08
N LEU A 199 -3.63 -51.17 -5.29
CA LEU A 199 -2.81 -52.28 -5.76
C LEU A 199 -3.53 -53.56 -5.34
N LEU A 200 -4.30 -54.12 -6.27
CA LEU A 200 -4.60 -55.56 -6.41
C LEU A 200 -5.53 -55.74 -7.62
N SER A 201 -4.96 -55.97 -8.80
CA SER A 201 -5.33 -57.04 -9.77
C SER A 201 -4.77 -56.76 -11.18
N ASP A 202 -3.71 -57.52 -11.48
CA ASP A 202 -3.42 -58.29 -12.70
C ASP A 202 -3.58 -57.73 -14.13
N GLU A 203 -2.40 -57.57 -14.76
CA GLU A 203 -1.92 -58.06 -16.07
C GLU A 203 -2.84 -58.09 -17.32
N ASN A 204 -2.44 -57.32 -18.36
CA ASN A 204 -1.76 -57.83 -19.59
C ASN A 204 -1.57 -56.78 -20.73
N LYS A 205 -0.31 -56.66 -21.20
CA LYS A 205 0.32 -56.20 -22.50
C LYS A 205 -0.53 -55.87 -23.77
N PRO A 206 0.06 -55.30 -24.87
CA PRO A 206 1.07 -54.23 -25.03
C PRO A 206 0.85 -53.26 -26.24
N SER A 207 1.69 -52.21 -26.31
CA SER A 207 2.33 -51.60 -27.50
C SER A 207 1.67 -50.48 -28.35
N SER A 208 2.40 -49.34 -28.39
CA SER A 208 2.97 -48.65 -29.59
C SER A 208 2.50 -47.21 -29.93
N GLY A 209 3.51 -46.34 -30.12
CA GLY A 209 3.47 -45.01 -30.78
C GLY A 209 2.97 -43.85 -29.89
N GLY A 210 3.57 -42.66 -29.80
CA GLY A 210 4.64 -41.99 -30.53
C GLY A 210 4.51 -40.48 -30.28
N SER A 211 5.61 -39.86 -29.86
CA SER A 211 6.01 -38.45 -29.98
C SER A 211 5.21 -37.26 -29.36
N THR A 212 6.02 -36.41 -28.72
CA THR A 212 5.97 -34.93 -28.63
C THR A 212 4.97 -34.27 -27.68
N LYS A 213 5.35 -34.20 -26.40
CA LYS A 213 4.99 -33.11 -25.46
C LYS A 213 6.10 -32.96 -24.41
N GLU A 214 7.27 -32.42 -24.77
CA GLU A 214 8.37 -32.24 -23.79
C GLU A 214 8.81 -30.78 -23.55
N GLU A 215 8.22 -29.79 -24.24
CA GLU A 215 8.71 -28.40 -24.09
C GLU A 215 7.82 -27.48 -23.24
N ALA A 216 6.59 -27.88 -22.89
CA ALA A 216 5.70 -27.07 -22.03
C ALA A 216 5.78 -27.43 -20.54
N GLU A 217 6.15 -28.66 -20.19
CA GLU A 217 6.26 -29.12 -18.79
C GLU A 217 7.58 -28.69 -18.11
N SER A 218 8.62 -28.36 -18.89
CA SER A 218 9.93 -27.93 -18.40
C SER A 218 9.94 -26.53 -17.78
N VAL A 219 9.00 -25.66 -18.17
CA VAL A 219 8.91 -24.28 -17.66
C VAL A 219 8.00 -24.18 -16.44
N ALA A 220 6.90 -24.93 -16.42
CA ALA A 220 6.01 -25.04 -15.25
C ALA A 220 6.74 -25.69 -14.06
N SER A 221 7.48 -26.77 -14.32
CA SER A 221 8.31 -27.44 -13.31
C SER A 221 9.45 -26.54 -12.81
N LYS A 222 10.03 -25.68 -13.65
CA LYS A 222 11.04 -24.70 -13.18
C LYS A 222 10.47 -23.63 -12.24
N LEU A 223 9.22 -23.19 -12.44
CA LEU A 223 8.58 -22.23 -11.52
C LEU A 223 8.20 -22.90 -10.18
N GLU A 224 7.78 -24.16 -10.24
CA GLU A 224 7.44 -24.96 -9.06
C GLU A 224 8.68 -25.36 -8.25
N VAL A 225 9.79 -25.66 -8.94
CA VAL A 225 11.09 -25.95 -8.30
C VAL A 225 11.71 -24.69 -7.69
N VAL A 226 11.61 -23.53 -8.35
CA VAL A 226 12.10 -22.25 -7.77
C VAL A 226 11.30 -21.85 -6.52
N ALA A 227 10.01 -22.19 -6.43
CA ALA A 227 9.22 -22.00 -5.21
C ALA A 227 9.66 -22.94 -4.06
N SER A 228 10.24 -24.10 -4.39
CA SER A 228 10.64 -25.13 -3.42
C SER A 228 12.07 -25.01 -2.89
N GLU A 229 12.94 -24.21 -3.53
CA GLU A 229 14.33 -24.00 -3.12
C GLU A 229 14.59 -22.68 -2.36
N LEU A 230 13.53 -21.94 -2.03
CA LEU A 230 13.60 -20.95 -0.96
C LEU A 230 13.69 -21.71 0.37
N LYS A 231 14.89 -21.64 0.97
CA LYS A 231 15.19 -22.16 2.32
C LYS A 231 13.98 -21.93 3.23
N LYS A 232 13.57 -22.96 3.98
CA LYS A 232 12.73 -22.84 5.18
C LYS A 232 13.46 -21.97 6.20
N ASP A 233 13.54 -20.69 5.93
CA ASP A 233 13.85 -19.67 6.91
C ASP A 233 12.55 -19.33 7.64
N GLU A 234 12.69 -18.72 8.79
CA GLU A 234 11.65 -18.37 9.76
C GLU A 234 10.57 -17.39 9.23
N SER A 235 10.50 -17.14 7.92
CA SER A 235 9.53 -16.29 7.26
C SER A 235 8.26 -17.08 6.89
N GLY A 236 7.11 -16.56 7.30
CA GLY A 236 5.80 -17.17 7.06
C GLY A 236 5.47 -17.40 5.57
N GLN A 237 4.33 -18.05 5.30
CA GLN A 237 3.92 -18.42 3.94
C GLN A 237 3.84 -17.21 2.98
N PRO A 238 4.11 -17.40 1.67
CA PRO A 238 3.92 -16.35 0.69
C PRO A 238 2.49 -15.80 0.70
N VAL A 239 2.35 -14.52 0.38
CA VAL A 239 1.09 -13.77 0.41
C VAL A 239 0.51 -13.60 -1.01
N LEU A 240 1.36 -13.29 -1.97
CA LEU A 240 1.05 -13.05 -3.38
C LEU A 240 1.54 -14.18 -4.29
N LEU A 241 2.67 -14.81 -3.96
CA LEU A 241 3.16 -15.94 -4.75
C LEU A 241 2.19 -17.12 -4.64
N GLY A 242 1.89 -17.76 -5.77
CA GLY A 242 0.92 -18.86 -5.86
C GLY A 242 -0.53 -18.41 -6.09
N VAL A 243 -0.94 -17.25 -5.57
CA VAL A 243 -2.28 -16.69 -5.85
C VAL A 243 -2.28 -15.79 -7.09
N VAL A 244 -1.19 -15.08 -7.38
CA VAL A 244 -0.99 -14.35 -8.63
C VAL A 244 -0.61 -15.33 -9.73
N LYS A 245 -1.40 -15.39 -10.81
CA LYS A 245 -1.16 -16.34 -11.92
C LYS A 245 -0.04 -15.82 -12.82
N ASN A 246 0.67 -16.74 -13.48
CA ASN A 246 1.74 -16.39 -14.39
C ASN A 246 1.23 -15.51 -15.55
N GLY A 247 1.95 -14.42 -15.84
CA GLY A 247 1.58 -13.45 -16.88
C GLY A 247 0.48 -12.46 -16.49
N GLU A 248 -0.08 -12.53 -15.28
CA GLU A 248 -0.99 -11.48 -14.81
C GLU A 248 -0.22 -10.20 -14.46
N HIS A 249 -0.77 -9.07 -14.94
CA HIS A 249 -0.31 -7.74 -14.58
C HIS A 249 -1.43 -6.96 -13.89
N PHE A 250 -1.03 -6.10 -12.96
CA PHE A 250 -1.90 -5.28 -12.15
C PHE A 250 -1.35 -3.86 -12.05
N ASP A 251 -2.23 -2.88 -11.96
CA ASP A 251 -1.83 -1.50 -11.70
C ASP A 251 -1.42 -1.31 -10.25
N PHE A 252 -2.05 -2.04 -9.33
CA PHE A 252 -1.67 -1.99 -7.94
C PHE A 252 -2.05 -3.27 -7.19
N CYS A 253 -1.37 -3.54 -6.07
CA CYS A 253 -1.95 -4.31 -4.98
C CYS A 253 -2.23 -3.40 -3.77
N MET A 254 -3.18 -3.80 -2.94
CA MET A 254 -3.49 -3.16 -1.67
C MET A 254 -3.72 -4.20 -0.58
N CYS A 255 -3.47 -3.80 0.66
CA CYS A 255 -3.64 -4.66 1.81
C CYS A 255 -4.00 -3.84 3.05
N ASN A 256 -4.95 -4.35 3.84
CA ASN A 256 -5.15 -3.92 5.21
C ASN A 256 -4.74 -5.09 6.12
N PRO A 257 -3.47 -5.16 6.54
CA PRO A 257 -2.92 -6.35 7.17
C PRO A 257 -3.54 -6.60 8.56
N PRO A 258 -3.50 -7.85 9.04
CA PRO A 258 -3.76 -8.13 10.46
C PRO A 258 -2.81 -7.30 11.33
N PHE A 259 -3.38 -6.56 12.28
CA PHE A 259 -2.67 -5.50 13.03
C PHE A 259 -1.94 -5.99 14.28
N PHE A 260 -2.35 -7.14 14.80
CA PHE A 260 -2.02 -7.57 16.15
C PHE A 260 -1.16 -8.83 16.15
N GLU A 261 -0.33 -8.98 17.18
CA GLU A 261 0.39 -10.24 17.42
C GLU A 261 -0.49 -11.24 18.20
N THR A 262 -1.46 -10.74 18.97
CA THR A 262 -2.38 -11.55 19.77
C THR A 262 -3.79 -10.94 19.80
N MET A 263 -4.81 -11.77 20.03
CA MET A 263 -6.20 -11.28 20.19
C MET A 263 -6.39 -10.47 21.47
N GLU A 264 -5.57 -10.69 22.49
CA GLU A 264 -5.56 -9.87 23.71
C GLU A 264 -5.26 -8.41 23.38
N GLU A 265 -4.29 -8.17 22.50
CA GLU A 265 -3.94 -6.83 22.05
C GLU A 265 -5.06 -6.19 21.22
N ALA A 266 -5.76 -6.98 20.38
CA ALA A 266 -6.89 -6.52 19.60
C ALA A 266 -8.06 -6.03 20.48
N GLY A 267 -8.27 -6.68 21.63
CA GLY A 267 -9.34 -6.35 22.59
C GLY A 267 -9.06 -5.11 23.46
N LEU A 268 -7.89 -4.48 23.36
CA LEU A 268 -7.50 -3.37 24.25
C LEU A 268 -8.17 -2.02 23.93
N ASN A 269 -8.90 -1.89 22.82
CA ASN A 269 -9.59 -0.65 22.49
C ASN A 269 -11.06 -0.67 22.93
N PRO A 270 -11.42 -0.09 24.09
CA PRO A 270 -12.79 -0.14 24.60
C PRO A 270 -13.75 0.80 23.87
N ARG A 271 -13.27 1.64 22.92
CA ARG A 271 -14.08 2.67 22.25
C ARG A 271 -14.73 2.20 20.95
N THR A 272 -14.45 0.98 20.51
CA THR A 272 -14.91 0.43 19.23
C THR A 272 -15.29 -1.02 19.38
N ALA A 273 -16.33 -1.46 18.65
CA ALA A 273 -16.70 -2.87 18.57
C ALA A 273 -15.50 -3.68 18.06
N CYS A 274 -15.01 -4.62 18.87
CA CYS A 274 -13.95 -5.55 18.47
C CYS A 274 -14.59 -6.72 17.69
N GLY A 275 -15.06 -6.44 16.48
CA GLY A 275 -15.35 -7.48 15.48
C GLY A 275 -14.07 -7.90 14.76
N GLY A 276 -14.02 -9.13 14.24
CA GLY A 276 -12.87 -9.68 13.55
C GLY A 276 -12.49 -11.06 14.06
N THR A 277 -12.28 -11.99 13.13
CA THR A 277 -11.76 -13.31 13.47
C THR A 277 -10.26 -13.26 13.80
N PRO A 278 -9.70 -14.22 14.57
CA PRO A 278 -8.26 -14.30 14.79
C PRO A 278 -7.46 -14.24 13.49
N GLU A 279 -7.95 -14.86 12.42
CA GLU A 279 -7.31 -14.88 11.11
C GLU A 279 -7.31 -13.52 10.40
N GLU A 280 -8.29 -12.64 10.68
CA GLU A 280 -8.33 -11.26 10.15
C GLU A 280 -7.51 -10.28 10.99
N MET A 281 -7.31 -10.60 12.27
CA MET A 281 -6.80 -9.63 13.26
C MET A 281 -5.35 -9.90 13.67
N VAL A 282 -4.92 -11.17 13.63
CA VAL A 282 -3.65 -11.64 14.18
C VAL A 282 -2.77 -12.29 13.12
N CYS A 283 -1.47 -11.99 13.18
CA CYS A 283 -0.45 -12.72 12.43
C CYS A 283 0.79 -12.89 13.32
N PRO A 284 1.51 -14.03 13.25
CA PRO A 284 2.83 -14.16 13.85
C PRO A 284 3.76 -13.01 13.42
N GLY A 285 4.39 -12.33 14.38
CA GLY A 285 5.20 -11.13 14.16
C GLY A 285 4.42 -9.86 13.76
N GLY A 286 3.10 -9.93 13.86
CA GLY A 286 2.16 -8.83 13.69
C GLY A 286 2.19 -8.21 12.29
N GLU A 287 1.70 -6.98 12.21
CA GLU A 287 1.66 -6.18 10.99
C GLU A 287 3.04 -6.09 10.30
N MET A 288 4.10 -5.95 11.09
CA MET A 288 5.46 -5.77 10.58
C MET A 288 5.90 -6.98 9.75
N ALA A 289 5.77 -8.19 10.31
CA ALA A 289 6.14 -9.42 9.63
C ALA A 289 5.25 -9.71 8.41
N PHE A 290 3.95 -9.39 8.50
CA PHE A 290 3.04 -9.56 7.37
C PHE A 290 3.44 -8.68 6.19
N ILE A 291 3.73 -7.39 6.41
CA ILE A 291 4.15 -6.49 5.34
C ILE A 291 5.54 -6.87 4.80
N MET A 292 6.45 -7.34 5.66
CA MET A 292 7.75 -7.86 5.20
C MET A 292 7.60 -9.02 4.21
N ARG A 293 6.64 -9.94 4.42
CA ARG A 293 6.34 -11.00 3.45
C ARG A 293 5.82 -10.46 2.11
N ILE A 294 4.96 -9.43 2.13
CA ILE A 294 4.53 -8.77 0.88
C ILE A 294 5.74 -8.14 0.16
N ILE A 295 6.67 -7.54 0.90
CA ILE A 295 7.91 -7.00 0.33
C ILE A 295 8.74 -8.11 -0.30
N ASP A 296 8.95 -9.23 0.39
CA ASP A 296 9.73 -10.36 -0.12
C ASP A 296 9.08 -10.95 -1.39
N ASP A 297 7.76 -11.16 -1.42
CA ASP A 297 7.04 -11.59 -2.62
C ASP A 297 7.15 -10.58 -3.77
N SER A 298 7.14 -9.28 -3.45
CA SER A 298 7.27 -8.22 -4.45
C SER A 298 8.64 -8.24 -5.16
N VAL A 299 9.69 -8.75 -4.51
CA VAL A 299 11.02 -8.91 -5.13
C VAL A 299 10.99 -9.97 -6.24
N ALA A 300 10.20 -11.03 -6.07
CA ALA A 300 10.00 -12.05 -7.09
C ALA A 300 9.06 -11.56 -8.21
N LEU A 301 7.96 -10.88 -7.84
CA LEU A 301 6.93 -10.44 -8.79
C LEU A 301 7.31 -9.18 -9.56
N LYS A 302 8.21 -8.33 -9.02
CA LYS A 302 8.73 -7.10 -9.61
C LYS A 302 7.66 -6.27 -10.32
N GLN A 303 7.64 -6.30 -11.65
CA GLN A 303 6.83 -5.46 -12.53
C GLN A 303 5.46 -6.08 -12.86
N SER A 304 5.12 -7.22 -12.24
CA SER A 304 3.75 -7.76 -12.27
C SER A 304 2.76 -6.78 -11.65
N PHE A 305 3.23 -5.93 -10.73
CA PHE A 305 2.47 -4.80 -10.19
C PHE A 305 3.18 -3.49 -10.51
N ARG A 306 2.45 -2.47 -10.95
CA ARG A 306 3.02 -1.11 -11.09
C ARG A 306 3.27 -0.49 -9.71
N TRP A 307 2.32 -0.65 -8.79
CA TRP A 307 2.44 -0.24 -7.40
C TRP A 307 2.14 -1.39 -6.45
N TYR A 308 3.01 -1.62 -5.48
CA TYR A 308 2.65 -2.39 -4.31
C TYR A 308 2.27 -1.42 -3.20
N THR A 309 1.19 -1.70 -2.46
CA THR A 309 0.77 -0.84 -1.36
C THR A 309 0.27 -1.65 -0.17
N SER A 310 0.46 -1.11 1.04
CA SER A 310 -0.17 -1.62 2.26
C SER A 310 -0.56 -0.48 3.19
N MET A 311 -1.69 -0.62 3.87
CA MET A 311 -1.98 0.17 5.06
C MET A 311 -1.06 -0.26 6.22
N VAL A 312 -0.70 0.70 7.06
CA VAL A 312 0.15 0.54 8.25
C VAL A 312 -0.61 1.16 9.41
N GLY A 313 -0.88 0.36 10.43
CA GLY A 313 -1.60 0.71 11.65
C GLY A 313 -0.72 1.30 12.73
N ARG A 314 0.58 0.94 12.74
CA ARG A 314 1.54 1.46 13.73
C ARG A 314 2.60 2.32 13.06
N LYS A 315 2.62 3.61 13.37
CA LYS A 315 3.64 4.55 12.87
C LYS A 315 5.08 4.08 13.10
N ALA A 316 5.33 3.38 14.20
CA ALA A 316 6.64 2.84 14.56
C ALA A 316 7.20 1.86 13.50
N ASN A 317 6.32 1.12 12.81
CA ASN A 317 6.70 0.14 11.80
C ASN A 317 7.25 0.78 10.52
N LEU A 318 6.77 1.99 10.17
CA LEU A 318 7.15 2.66 8.91
C LEU A 318 8.66 2.76 8.71
N LYS A 319 9.43 3.10 9.76
CA LYS A 319 10.88 3.28 9.61
C LYS A 319 11.56 1.97 9.20
N GLY A 320 11.21 0.85 9.84
CA GLY A 320 11.78 -0.45 9.52
C GLY A 320 11.33 -0.95 8.15
N LEU A 321 10.05 -0.77 7.81
CA LEU A 321 9.51 -1.17 6.50
C LEU A 321 10.19 -0.41 5.36
N VAL A 322 10.36 0.91 5.52
CA VAL A 322 11.08 1.73 4.52
C VAL A 322 12.55 1.28 4.39
N SER A 323 13.23 0.92 5.48
CA SER A 323 14.59 0.36 5.40
C SER A 323 14.64 -0.93 4.58
N LYS A 324 13.76 -1.88 4.91
CA LYS A 324 13.64 -3.17 4.22
C LYS A 324 13.31 -2.99 2.73
N LEU A 325 12.47 -2.01 2.38
CA LEU A 325 12.17 -1.69 0.98
C LEU A 325 13.42 -1.24 0.20
N TRP A 326 14.24 -0.36 0.77
CA TRP A 326 15.47 0.08 0.12
C TRP A 326 16.51 -1.04 0.02
N GLU A 327 16.61 -1.89 1.05
CA GLU A 327 17.43 -3.11 1.02
C GLU A 327 16.98 -4.08 -0.08
N ALA A 328 15.66 -4.19 -0.31
CA ALA A 328 15.07 -4.99 -1.38
C ALA A 328 15.27 -4.41 -2.80
N GLY A 329 15.87 -3.22 -2.93
CA GLY A 329 16.21 -2.63 -4.22
C GLY A 329 15.03 -2.00 -4.96
N VAL A 330 13.99 -1.56 -4.25
CA VAL A 330 12.88 -0.82 -4.89
C VAL A 330 13.38 0.52 -5.44
N SER A 331 12.77 0.99 -6.52
CA SER A 331 13.15 2.25 -7.15
C SER A 331 12.47 3.46 -6.49
N ILE A 332 11.28 3.24 -5.92
CA ILE A 332 10.42 4.31 -5.43
C ILE A 332 9.73 3.84 -4.14
N VAL A 333 9.67 4.72 -3.15
CA VAL A 333 8.88 4.56 -1.92
C VAL A 333 8.07 5.83 -1.68
N LYS A 334 6.79 5.68 -1.32
CA LYS A 334 5.87 6.74 -0.95
C LYS A 334 5.12 6.38 0.31
N THR A 335 4.84 7.39 1.12
CA THR A 335 4.02 7.26 2.32
C THR A 335 2.98 8.36 2.37
N THR A 336 1.87 8.07 3.05
CA THR A 336 0.82 9.04 3.36
C THR A 336 0.24 8.79 4.74
N GLU A 337 -0.61 9.69 5.20
CA GLU A 337 -1.37 9.57 6.44
C GLU A 337 -2.86 9.64 6.15
N PHE A 338 -3.62 8.65 6.63
CA PHE A 338 -5.07 8.60 6.57
C PHE A 338 -5.62 8.99 7.95
N VAL A 339 -6.39 10.08 8.00
CA VAL A 339 -6.99 10.56 9.25
C VAL A 339 -8.51 10.52 9.14
N GLN A 340 -9.15 9.87 10.11
CA GLN A 340 -10.60 9.90 10.32
C GLN A 340 -10.90 10.02 11.82
N GLY A 341 -11.32 11.21 12.25
CA GLY A 341 -11.53 11.48 13.68
C GLY A 341 -10.23 11.31 14.48
N GLU A 342 -10.28 10.52 15.55
CA GLU A 342 -9.10 10.19 16.37
C GLU A 342 -8.23 9.08 15.77
N THR A 343 -8.74 8.37 14.76
CA THR A 343 -8.03 7.24 14.16
C THR A 343 -7.11 7.72 13.06
N CYS A 344 -5.81 7.47 13.25
CA CYS A 344 -4.78 7.68 12.25
C CYS A 344 -4.24 6.33 11.75
N ARG A 345 -4.05 6.23 10.44
CA ARG A 345 -3.38 5.13 9.74
C ARG A 345 -2.39 5.71 8.75
N TRP A 346 -1.45 4.91 8.27
CA TRP A 346 -0.48 5.33 7.26
C TRP A 346 -0.59 4.45 6.03
N GLY A 347 -0.36 5.03 4.85
CA GLY A 347 -0.17 4.27 3.62
C GLY A 347 1.31 4.11 3.33
N LEU A 348 1.72 2.93 2.88
CA LEU A 348 3.05 2.64 2.36
C LEU A 348 2.90 2.11 0.93
N ALA A 349 3.62 2.70 -0.01
CA ALA A 349 3.62 2.31 -1.42
C ALA A 349 5.03 2.22 -1.96
N TRP A 350 5.29 1.24 -2.82
CA TRP A 350 6.58 1.07 -3.47
C TRP A 350 6.44 0.54 -4.90
N SER A 351 7.51 0.72 -5.68
CA SER A 351 7.58 0.20 -7.05
C SER A 351 9.00 -0.18 -7.46
N PHE A 352 9.09 -1.19 -8.32
CA PHE A 352 10.31 -1.58 -9.03
C PHE A 352 10.43 -0.90 -10.41
N LEU A 353 9.42 -0.15 -10.84
CA LEU A 353 9.50 0.65 -12.05
C LEU A 353 10.37 1.89 -11.82
N PRO A 354 11.15 2.30 -12.83
CA PRO A 354 12.00 3.47 -12.71
C PRO A 354 11.15 4.75 -12.59
N LEU A 355 11.71 5.75 -11.91
CA LEU A 355 11.14 7.09 -11.89
C LEU A 355 11.09 7.67 -13.30
N THR A 356 9.97 8.25 -13.71
CA THR A 356 9.89 8.98 -14.98
C THR A 356 10.88 10.14 -14.95
N LYS A 357 11.93 10.07 -15.77
CA LYS A 357 12.75 11.23 -16.07
C LYS A 357 11.91 12.13 -16.98
N LYS A 358 11.49 13.31 -16.49
CA LYS A 358 11.00 14.35 -17.41
C LYS A 358 12.11 14.59 -18.42
N LEU A 359 11.90 14.16 -19.67
CA LEU A 359 12.65 14.66 -20.81
C LEU A 359 12.32 16.14 -20.89
N LEU A 360 13.15 16.96 -20.24
CA LEU A 360 13.21 18.39 -20.51
C LEU A 360 13.59 18.49 -21.98
N THR A 361 12.62 18.87 -22.79
CA THR A 361 12.81 19.34 -24.16
C THR A 361 13.98 20.32 -24.20
N SER A 362 14.91 20.02 -25.11
CA SER A 362 16.17 20.69 -25.39
C SER A 362 16.07 22.23 -25.43
N HIS A 363 17.08 22.85 -24.80
CA HIS A 363 17.47 24.27 -24.77
C HIS A 363 17.37 24.97 -23.41
N VAL A 364 18.03 24.41 -22.39
CA VAL A 364 18.58 25.20 -21.28
C VAL A 364 19.93 24.57 -20.94
N THR A 365 20.98 25.39 -20.87
CA THR A 365 22.29 25.01 -20.35
C THR A 365 22.12 24.22 -19.05
N GLU A 366 22.50 22.94 -19.05
CA GLU A 366 22.34 22.04 -17.89
C GLU A 366 23.06 22.61 -16.67
N LYS A 367 22.30 23.20 -15.73
CA LYS A 367 22.83 23.52 -14.41
C LYS A 367 22.79 22.26 -13.55
N ARG A 368 23.89 21.48 -13.56
CA ARG A 368 24.06 20.34 -12.65
C ARG A 368 24.49 20.84 -11.28
N ASN A 369 23.60 20.77 -10.30
CA ASN A 369 23.96 21.02 -8.90
C ASN A 369 24.57 19.73 -8.33
N LEU A 370 25.89 19.71 -8.16
CA LEU A 370 26.61 18.62 -7.48
C LEU A 370 26.78 18.98 -6.00
N SER A 371 26.34 18.10 -5.12
CA SER A 371 26.56 18.22 -3.67
C SER A 371 27.23 16.97 -3.15
N PHE A 372 28.34 17.13 -2.43
CA PHE A 372 29.07 16.04 -1.78
C PHE A 372 29.48 16.47 -0.36
N MET A 373 29.68 15.50 0.52
CA MET A 373 30.17 15.73 1.88
C MET A 373 31.68 15.53 1.91
N LEU A 374 32.41 16.49 2.46
CA LEU A 374 33.85 16.35 2.70
C LEU A 374 34.05 15.78 4.10
N GLU A 375 34.66 14.60 4.19
CA GLU A 375 35.07 13.96 5.44
C GLU A 375 36.57 14.14 5.69
N GLY A 376 37.01 14.08 6.95
CA GLY A 376 38.44 14.09 7.29
C GLY A 376 39.16 15.45 7.27
N ILE A 377 38.43 16.58 7.18
CA ILE A 377 39.04 17.92 7.22
C ILE A 377 39.69 18.16 8.59
N GLN A 378 41.00 18.43 8.61
CA GLN A 378 41.74 18.75 9.84
C GLN A 378 41.28 20.09 10.44
N ARG A 379 41.24 20.19 11.78
CA ARG A 379 40.67 21.34 12.51
C ARG A 379 41.33 22.69 12.23
N GLN A 380 42.52 22.73 11.62
CA GLN A 380 43.17 24.00 11.25
C GLN A 380 42.58 24.68 10.00
N PHE A 381 41.76 23.99 9.20
CA PHE A 381 41.19 24.55 7.97
C PHE A 381 39.78 25.09 8.20
N SER A 382 39.59 26.38 7.93
CA SER A 382 38.26 27.00 7.98
C SER A 382 37.46 26.71 6.69
N ALA A 383 36.15 26.84 6.78
CA ALA A 383 35.23 26.71 5.64
C ALA A 383 35.66 27.59 4.44
N ILE A 384 36.15 28.82 4.71
CA ILE A 384 36.62 29.74 3.66
C ILE A 384 37.88 29.20 2.95
N HIS A 385 38.79 28.52 3.66
CA HIS A 385 39.95 27.90 3.04
C HIS A 385 39.55 26.76 2.10
N VAL A 386 38.54 25.97 2.49
CA VAL A 386 37.98 24.90 1.65
C VAL A 386 37.38 25.47 0.37
N LEU A 387 36.53 26.51 0.45
CA LEU A 387 35.94 27.17 -0.72
C LEU A 387 37.00 27.70 -1.68
N LYS A 388 38.03 28.38 -1.16
CA LYS A 388 39.13 28.91 -1.97
C LYS A 388 39.93 27.80 -2.66
N SER A 389 40.17 26.69 -1.96
CA SER A 389 40.87 25.54 -2.54
C SER A 389 40.08 24.90 -3.69
N VAL A 390 38.76 24.77 -3.52
CA VAL A 390 37.86 24.25 -4.57
C VAL A 390 37.81 25.21 -5.77
N GLU A 391 37.72 26.51 -5.53
CA GLU A 391 37.77 27.54 -6.57
C GLU A 391 39.10 27.50 -7.34
N SER A 392 40.24 27.40 -6.64
CA SER A 392 41.56 27.25 -7.29
C SER A 392 41.69 25.97 -8.11
N HIS A 393 41.08 24.85 -7.66
CA HIS A 393 41.07 23.60 -8.40
C HIS A 393 40.32 23.75 -9.73
N PHE A 394 39.11 24.33 -9.72
CA PHE A 394 38.34 24.56 -10.95
C PHE A 394 39.02 25.53 -11.92
N LEU A 395 39.66 26.58 -11.41
CA LEU A 395 40.48 27.48 -12.24
C LEU A 395 41.65 26.74 -12.89
N ALA A 396 42.34 25.85 -12.15
CA ALA A 396 43.43 25.04 -12.67
C ALA A 396 42.95 24.05 -13.76
N SER A 397 41.71 23.58 -13.67
CA SER A 397 41.07 22.71 -14.67
C SER A 397 40.49 23.47 -15.87
N GLY A 398 40.74 24.79 -15.99
CA GLY A 398 40.30 25.59 -17.12
C GLY A 398 38.84 26.05 -17.08
N ALA A 399 38.15 25.86 -15.96
CA ALA A 399 36.79 26.37 -15.76
C ALA A 399 36.81 27.82 -15.28
N SER A 400 35.81 28.61 -15.68
CA SER A 400 35.55 29.92 -15.05
C SER A 400 34.69 29.70 -13.81
N CYS A 401 35.06 30.21 -12.65
CA CYS A 401 34.28 30.00 -11.44
C CYS A 401 34.17 31.23 -10.53
N LYS A 402 33.16 31.21 -9.66
CA LYS A 402 32.89 32.24 -8.65
C LYS A 402 32.39 31.60 -7.37
N SER A 403 33.05 31.86 -6.24
CA SER A 403 32.60 31.37 -4.93
C SER A 403 31.49 32.24 -4.30
N ASN A 404 30.54 31.60 -3.60
CA ASN A 404 29.49 32.22 -2.80
C ASN A 404 29.63 31.79 -1.32
N PRO A 405 30.30 32.59 -0.47
CA PRO A 405 30.54 32.24 0.93
C PRO A 405 29.27 32.12 1.77
N SER A 406 28.19 32.83 1.40
CA SER A 406 26.91 32.80 2.12
C SER A 406 26.15 31.50 1.91
N LEU A 407 26.33 30.86 0.75
CA LEU A 407 25.71 29.59 0.38
C LEU A 407 26.66 28.39 0.48
N PHE A 408 27.93 28.63 0.79
CA PHE A 408 28.99 27.63 0.75
C PHE A 408 29.03 26.87 -0.58
N ALA A 409 29.01 27.60 -1.70
CA ALA A 409 28.94 27.06 -3.05
C ALA A 409 29.99 27.67 -3.98
N VAL A 410 30.38 26.95 -5.02
CA VAL A 410 31.19 27.45 -6.14
C VAL A 410 30.40 27.23 -7.42
N ASP A 411 30.06 28.31 -8.11
CA ASP A 411 29.47 28.23 -9.45
C ASP A 411 30.61 28.15 -10.47
N SER A 412 30.62 27.15 -11.34
CA SER A 412 31.62 27.01 -12.40
C SER A 412 30.99 26.82 -13.78
N ILE A 413 31.68 27.32 -14.81
CA ILE A 413 31.31 27.21 -16.22
C ILE A 413 32.49 26.57 -16.96
N SER A 414 32.26 25.40 -17.55
CA SER A 414 33.25 24.69 -18.38
C SER A 414 32.85 24.77 -19.86
N LEU A 415 33.82 25.12 -20.71
CA LEU A 415 33.69 25.05 -22.17
C LEU A 415 34.05 23.64 -22.63
N GLY A 416 33.07 22.73 -22.56
CA GLY A 416 33.00 21.54 -23.42
C GLY A 416 34.17 20.54 -23.42
N HIS A 417 34.91 20.37 -22.32
CA HIS A 417 35.77 19.19 -22.12
C HIS A 417 35.41 18.53 -20.79
N SER A 418 35.16 17.21 -20.82
CA SER A 418 34.88 16.41 -19.62
C SER A 418 36.03 16.53 -18.62
N ILE A 419 35.72 17.08 -17.45
CA ILE A 419 36.59 17.04 -16.27
C ILE A 419 36.09 15.87 -15.43
N ASN A 420 36.93 14.84 -15.24
CA ASN A 420 36.67 13.73 -14.31
C ASN A 420 36.86 14.19 -12.86
#